data_AF-A0AAD4DMX7-F1
#
_entry.id   AF-A0AAD4DMX7-F1
#
_cell.length_a   1.000
_cell.length_b   1.000
_cell.length_c   1.000
_cell.angle_alpha   90.00
_cell.angle_beta   90.00
_cell.angle_gamma   90.00
#
_symmetry.space_group_name_H-M   'P 1'
#
loop_
_entity.id
_entity.type
_entity.pdbx_description
1 polymer ?
#
loop_
_entity_poly.entity_id
_entity_poly.type
_entity_poly.pdbx_seq_one_letter_code
_entity_poly.pdbx_strand_id
1 'polypeptide(L)'
;MLTVISEQLGCLTRIPLRSPRKLNDLNDAISFYEESLHLCPIEDESRDSSLDNLGSALVARFTKRRNVVDLTRAITLHREALSLRLAGHPLRDNALNHLALALQQEHGISHASEDLNETINLYH
;
A
#
# COMPACT_ATOMS: atom_id res chain seq x y z
N MET A 1 -21.29 -18.33 -42.90
CA MET A 1 -22.20 -17.20 -42.60
C MET A 1 -22.74 -17.40 -41.17
N LEU A 2 -21.90 -17.20 -40.16
CA LEU A 2 -22.27 -17.35 -38.75
C LEU A 2 -21.55 -16.25 -37.95
N THR A 3 -22.21 -15.11 -37.77
CA THR A 3 -21.67 -14.00 -36.98
C THR A 3 -22.80 -13.18 -36.36
N VAL A 4 -23.64 -13.77 -35.49
CA VAL A 4 -24.63 -12.99 -34.71
C VAL A 4 -24.90 -13.56 -33.30
N ILE A 5 -23.94 -14.20 -32.62
CA ILE A 5 -24.17 -14.57 -31.20
C ILE A 5 -22.90 -14.36 -30.35
N SER A 6 -22.42 -13.11 -30.28
CA SER A 6 -21.38 -12.73 -29.31
C SER A 6 -21.77 -11.55 -28.42
N GLU A 7 -23.05 -11.17 -28.37
CA GLU A 7 -23.51 -10.00 -27.62
C GLU A 7 -24.19 -10.30 -26.28
N GLN A 8 -24.15 -11.54 -25.77
CA GLN A 8 -24.89 -11.90 -24.55
C GLN A 8 -24.14 -12.69 -23.48
N LEU A 9 -22.81 -12.60 -23.43
CA LEU A 9 -22.03 -13.18 -22.32
C LEU A 9 -21.08 -12.18 -21.63
N GLY A 10 -21.46 -10.90 -21.60
CA GLY A 10 -20.72 -9.85 -20.88
C GLY A 10 -21.06 -9.69 -19.40
N CYS A 11 -21.95 -10.51 -18.80
CA CYS A 11 -22.56 -10.18 -17.50
C CYS A 11 -22.28 -11.14 -16.32
N LEU A 12 -21.45 -12.20 -16.44
CA LEU A 12 -21.34 -13.20 -15.36
C LEU A 12 -19.93 -13.51 -14.80
N THR A 13 -18.90 -12.72 -15.10
CA THR A 13 -17.62 -12.86 -14.38
C THR A 13 -17.04 -11.52 -13.95
N ARG A 14 -17.83 -10.72 -13.22
CA ARG A 14 -17.27 -9.67 -12.34
C ARG A 14 -16.73 -10.29 -11.05
N ILE A 15 -15.75 -11.17 -11.19
CA ILE A 15 -14.63 -11.12 -10.24
C ILE A 15 -14.04 -9.73 -10.48
N PRO A 16 -13.81 -8.88 -9.47
CA PRO A 16 -13.06 -7.65 -9.68
C PRO A 16 -11.63 -8.07 -10.06
N LEU A 17 -11.42 -8.29 -11.36
CA LEU A 17 -10.10 -8.45 -11.95
C LEU A 17 -9.42 -7.12 -11.71
N ARG A 18 -8.64 -7.11 -10.63
CA ARG A 18 -7.49 -6.27 -10.38
C ARG A 18 -6.99 -5.63 -11.68
N SER A 19 -7.41 -4.40 -11.95
CA SER A 19 -7.09 -3.75 -13.22
C SER A 19 -5.57 -3.58 -13.30
N PRO A 20 -4.88 -4.16 -14.31
CA PRO A 20 -3.43 -4.03 -14.46
C PRO A 20 -3.01 -2.58 -14.65
N ARG A 21 -3.88 -1.76 -15.26
CA ARG A 21 -3.65 -0.32 -15.45
C ARG A 21 -3.44 0.41 -14.13
N LYS A 22 -4.36 0.24 -13.17
CA LYS A 22 -4.25 0.85 -11.82
C LYS A 22 -3.06 0.33 -10.99
N LEU A 23 -2.43 -0.76 -11.40
CA LEU A 23 -1.25 -1.31 -10.73
C LEU A 23 0.03 -0.77 -11.35
N ASN A 24 0.04 -0.55 -12.66
CA ASN A 24 1.10 0.18 -13.35
C ASN A 24 1.18 1.61 -12.83
N ASP A 25 0.04 2.30 -12.71
CA ASP A 25 -0.02 3.65 -12.16
C ASP A 25 0.59 3.74 -10.73
N LEU A 26 0.43 2.67 -9.92
CA LEU A 26 1.03 2.60 -8.58
C LEU A 26 2.54 2.35 -8.63
N ASN A 27 3.02 1.51 -9.53
CA ASN A 27 4.46 1.27 -9.67
C ASN A 27 5.17 2.51 -10.19
N ASP A 28 4.56 3.21 -11.15
CA ASP A 28 5.10 4.46 -11.69
C ASP A 28 5.15 5.54 -10.61
N ALA A 29 4.09 5.67 -9.79
CA ALA A 29 4.08 6.58 -8.64
C ALA A 29 5.17 6.23 -7.61
N ILE A 30 5.37 4.94 -7.31
CA ILE A 30 6.42 4.48 -6.39
C ILE A 30 7.80 4.87 -6.93
N SER A 31 8.09 4.59 -8.21
CA SER A 31 9.36 4.96 -8.82
C SER A 31 9.61 6.47 -8.83
N PHE A 32 8.56 7.26 -9.11
CA PHE A 32 8.65 8.71 -9.08
C PHE A 32 8.99 9.25 -7.67
N TYR A 33 8.33 8.75 -6.62
CA TYR A 33 8.62 9.19 -5.25
C TYR A 33 9.99 8.70 -4.76
N GLU A 34 10.44 7.52 -5.18
CA GLU A 34 11.80 7.03 -4.91
C GLU A 34 12.87 7.92 -5.55
N GLU A 35 12.67 8.30 -6.81
CA GLU A 35 13.56 9.23 -7.50
C GLU A 35 13.57 10.61 -6.84
N SER A 36 12.39 11.14 -6.49
CA SER A 36 12.27 12.39 -5.74
C SER A 36 13.06 12.35 -4.44
N LEU A 37 12.98 11.26 -3.66
CA LEU A 37 13.73 11.11 -2.41
C LEU A 37 15.24 10.95 -2.60
N HIS A 38 15.67 10.43 -3.75
CA HIS A 38 17.08 10.34 -4.12
C HIS A 38 17.64 11.72 -4.52
N LEU A 39 16.82 12.57 -5.15
CA LEU A 39 17.24 13.88 -5.64
C LEU A 39 17.11 14.99 -4.59
N CYS A 40 16.21 14.85 -3.61
CA CYS A 40 15.99 15.84 -2.55
C CYS A 40 16.99 15.68 -1.37
N PRO A 41 17.69 16.76 -0.97
CA PRO A 41 18.44 16.81 0.28
C PRO A 41 17.55 16.49 1.50
N ILE A 42 18.16 16.02 2.59
CA ILE A 42 17.45 15.71 3.84
C ILE A 42 16.73 16.93 4.43
N GLU A 43 17.21 18.13 4.13
CA GLU A 43 16.74 19.41 4.67
C GLU A 43 15.59 20.04 3.85
N ASP A 44 15.11 19.37 2.80
CA ASP A 44 14.00 19.86 1.98
C ASP A 44 12.66 19.72 2.72
N GLU A 45 11.92 20.83 2.85
CA GLU A 45 10.59 20.90 3.46
C GLU A 45 9.57 19.96 2.79
N SER A 46 9.83 19.50 1.56
CA SER A 46 8.95 18.59 0.81
C SER A 46 9.23 17.11 1.07
N ARG A 47 10.33 16.79 1.76
CA ARG A 47 10.80 15.41 1.95
C ARG A 47 9.80 14.56 2.74
N ASP A 48 9.21 15.13 3.79
CA ASP A 48 8.20 14.48 4.62
C ASP A 48 6.97 14.06 3.78
N SER A 49 6.59 14.91 2.82
CA SER A 49 5.46 14.69 1.93
C SER A 49 5.75 13.60 0.91
N SER A 50 6.96 13.57 0.33
CA SER A 50 7.39 12.48 -0.55
C SER A 50 7.46 11.13 0.19
N LEU A 51 7.93 11.11 1.44
CA LEU A 51 7.94 9.90 2.28
C LEU A 51 6.52 9.38 2.56
N ASP A 52 5.61 10.27 2.95
CA ASP A 52 4.22 9.93 3.27
C ASP A 52 3.45 9.43 2.03
N ASN A 53 3.68 10.06 0.88
CA ASN A 53 3.09 9.66 -0.40
C ASN A 53 3.64 8.31 -0.90
N LEU A 54 4.94 8.06 -0.76
CA LEU A 54 5.54 6.76 -1.08
C LEU A 54 4.98 5.66 -0.17
N GLY A 55 4.87 5.91 1.13
CA GLY A 55 4.25 5.00 2.09
C GLY A 55 2.81 4.66 1.69
N SER A 56 2.01 5.67 1.35
CA SER A 56 0.62 5.50 0.90
C SER A 56 0.51 4.67 -0.39
N ALA A 57 1.39 4.90 -1.36
CA ALA A 57 1.44 4.12 -2.60
C ALA A 57 1.79 2.64 -2.34
N LEU A 58 2.70 2.38 -1.40
CA LEU A 58 3.07 1.02 -0.99
C LEU A 58 1.92 0.31 -0.24
N VAL A 59 1.18 1.00 0.64
CA VAL A 59 -0.04 0.43 1.27
C VAL A 59 -1.10 0.09 0.23
N ALA A 60 -1.30 0.97 -0.76
CA ALA A 60 -2.22 0.71 -1.86
C ALA A 60 -1.77 -0.49 -2.70
N ARG A 61 -0.47 -0.66 -2.93
CA ARG A 61 0.09 -1.82 -3.63
C ARG A 61 -0.04 -3.10 -2.78
N PHE A 62 0.20 -3.04 -1.48
CA PHE A 62 -0.03 -4.12 -0.53
C PHE A 62 -1.50 -4.57 -0.56
N THR A 63 -2.45 -3.64 -0.48
CA THR A 63 -3.89 -3.96 -0.50
C THR A 63 -4.27 -4.77 -1.75
N LYS A 64 -3.60 -4.49 -2.87
CA LYS A 64 -3.79 -5.25 -4.12
C LYS A 64 -2.97 -6.55 -4.13
N ARG A 65 -1.66 -6.54 -3.82
CA ARG A 65 -0.70 -7.67 -4.01
C ARG A 65 -0.62 -8.61 -2.81
N ARG A 66 -1.07 -8.19 -1.63
CA ARG A 66 -0.81 -8.81 -0.33
C ARG A 66 0.69 -9.04 -0.07
N ASN A 67 1.55 -8.20 -0.64
CA ASN A 67 2.99 -8.26 -0.46
C ASN A 67 3.39 -7.60 0.87
N VAL A 68 3.67 -8.40 1.90
CA VAL A 68 4.01 -7.91 3.25
C VAL A 68 5.22 -6.98 3.23
N VAL A 69 6.18 -7.17 2.32
CA VAL A 69 7.36 -6.30 2.18
C VAL A 69 6.96 -4.85 1.87
N ASP A 70 5.91 -4.64 1.06
CA ASP A 70 5.40 -3.30 0.76
C ASP A 70 4.82 -2.65 2.02
N LEU A 71 4.10 -3.42 2.85
CA LEU A 71 3.51 -2.92 4.08
C LEU A 71 4.57 -2.55 5.13
N THR A 72 5.55 -3.42 5.36
CA THR A 72 6.65 -3.16 6.29
C THR A 72 7.43 -1.91 5.87
N ARG A 73 7.71 -1.76 4.57
CA ARG A 73 8.39 -0.56 4.06
C ARG A 73 7.53 0.70 4.22
N ALA A 74 6.23 0.63 3.99
CA ALA A 74 5.33 1.76 4.19
C ALA A 74 5.32 2.23 5.65
N ILE A 75 5.31 1.31 6.62
CA ILE A 75 5.38 1.64 8.06
C ILE A 75 6.66 2.42 8.37
N THR A 76 7.81 1.97 7.86
CA THR A 76 9.08 2.68 8.07
C THR A 76 9.04 4.09 7.49
N LEU A 77 8.49 4.26 6.28
CA LEU A 77 8.39 5.58 5.63
C LEU A 77 7.44 6.53 6.35
N HIS A 78 6.27 6.06 6.83
CA HIS A 78 5.36 6.90 7.61
C HIS A 78 5.98 7.31 8.96
N ARG A 79 6.81 6.45 9.57
CA ARG A 79 7.58 6.81 10.78
C ARG A 79 8.62 7.89 10.50
N GLU A 80 9.33 7.79 9.37
CA GLU A 80 10.29 8.82 8.93
C GLU A 80 9.57 10.15 8.61
N ALA A 81 8.46 10.12 7.87
CA ALA A 81 7.66 11.32 7.63
C ALA A 81 7.18 11.97 8.95
N LEU A 82 6.78 11.16 9.93
CA LEU A 82 6.33 11.64 11.23
C LEU A 82 7.46 12.23 12.08
N SER A 83 8.71 11.76 11.93
CA SER A 83 9.86 12.32 12.65
C SER A 83 10.25 13.70 12.11
N LEU A 84 9.99 13.97 10.83
CA LEU A 84 10.20 15.29 10.21
C LEU A 84 9.08 16.28 10.55
N ARG A 85 7.84 15.82 10.77
CA ARG A 85 6.68 16.65 11.12
C ARG A 85 6.61 16.94 12.62
N LEU A 86 7.31 17.97 13.11
CA LEU A 86 7.30 18.35 14.54
C LEU A 86 5.89 18.70 15.08
N ALA A 87 5.75 18.81 16.40
CA ALA A 87 4.50 19.16 17.06
C ALA A 87 3.97 20.51 16.55
N GLY A 88 2.70 20.54 16.11
CA GLY A 88 2.08 21.71 15.48
C GLY A 88 2.13 21.73 13.94
N HIS A 89 2.83 20.78 13.30
CA HIS A 89 2.84 20.67 11.85
C HIS A 89 1.45 20.29 11.29
N PRO A 90 0.89 21.03 10.31
CA PRO A 90 -0.47 20.81 9.82
C PRO A 90 -0.74 19.40 9.28
N LEU A 91 0.28 18.72 8.75
CA LEU A 91 0.16 17.38 8.16
C LEU A 91 0.52 16.24 9.14
N ARG A 92 0.78 16.55 10.42
CA ARG A 92 1.19 15.54 11.40
C ARG A 92 0.09 14.50 11.66
N ASP A 93 -1.15 14.95 11.79
CA ASP A 93 -2.30 14.07 12.06
C ASP A 93 -2.57 13.11 10.90
N ASN A 94 -2.34 13.55 9.66
CA ASN A 94 -2.44 12.69 8.48
C ASN A 94 -1.40 11.57 8.50
N ALA A 95 -0.14 11.88 8.82
CA ALA A 95 0.92 10.87 8.97
C ALA A 95 0.59 9.86 10.08
N LEU A 96 0.06 10.33 11.21
CA LEU A 96 -0.37 9.46 12.31
C LEU A 96 -1.48 8.51 11.88
N ASN A 97 -2.48 9.02 11.15
CA ASN A 97 -3.57 8.19 10.63
C ASN A 97 -3.06 7.14 9.64
N HIS A 98 -2.18 7.51 8.71
CA HIS A 98 -1.59 6.57 7.76
C HIS A 98 -0.78 5.48 8.47
N LEU A 99 0.04 5.86 9.46
CA LEU A 99 0.81 4.92 10.26
C LEU A 99 -0.11 3.96 11.04
N ALA A 100 -1.17 4.48 11.67
CA ALA A 100 -2.12 3.68 12.43
C ALA A 100 -2.82 2.64 11.55
N LEU A 101 -3.26 3.04 10.35
CA LEU A 101 -3.89 2.13 9.39
C LEU A 101 -2.93 1.04 8.92
N ALA A 102 -1.67 1.39 8.62
CA ALA A 102 -0.67 0.42 8.20
C ALA A 102 -0.35 -0.61 9.32
N LEU A 103 -0.23 -0.14 10.57
CA LEU A 103 -0.01 -1.03 11.73
C LEU A 103 -1.20 -1.95 12.02
N GLN A 104 -2.43 -1.46 11.84
CA GLN A 104 -3.63 -2.29 11.98
C GLN A 104 -3.64 -3.42 10.92
N GLN A 105 -3.26 -3.11 9.69
CA GLN A 105 -3.14 -4.12 8.63
C GLN A 105 -2.07 -5.16 8.95
N GLU A 106 -0.92 -4.75 9.48
CA GLU A 106 0.17 -5.65 9.88
C GLU A 106 -0.30 -6.62 10.98
N HIS A 107 -0.93 -6.10 12.04
CA HIS A 107 -1.47 -6.92 13.13
C HIS A 107 -2.46 -7.96 12.63
N GLY A 108 -3.36 -7.57 11.71
CA GLY A 108 -4.33 -8.49 11.12
C GLY A 108 -3.67 -9.65 10.36
N ILE A 109 -2.53 -9.42 9.71
CA ILE A 109 -1.77 -10.48 9.01
C ILE A 109 -1.07 -11.40 10.01
N SER A 110 -0.43 -10.81 11.05
CA SER A 110 0.27 -11.57 12.09
C SER A 110 -0.68 -12.54 12.79
N HIS A 111 -1.82 -12.04 13.28
CA HIS A 111 -2.82 -12.86 13.95
C HIS A 111 -3.40 -13.95 13.05
N ALA A 112 -3.73 -13.64 11.80
CA ALA A 112 -4.20 -14.66 10.86
C ALA A 112 -3.17 -15.77 10.61
N SER A 113 -1.87 -15.43 10.62
CA SER A 113 -0.81 -16.43 10.48
C SER A 113 -0.62 -17.28 11.74
N GLU A 114 -0.78 -16.68 12.92
CA GLU A 114 -0.75 -17.37 14.21
C GLU A 114 -1.92 -18.36 14.33
N ASP A 115 -3.15 -17.93 14.01
CA ASP A 115 -4.35 -18.76 14.03
C ASP A 115 -4.23 -19.97 13.10
N LEU A 116 -3.67 -19.77 11.90
CA LEU A 116 -3.40 -20.86 10.95
C LEU A 116 -2.36 -21.84 11.48
N ASN A 117 -1.30 -21.34 12.11
CA ASN A 117 -0.24 -22.16 12.68
C ASN A 117 -0.75 -22.98 13.88
N GLU A 118 -1.57 -22.38 14.74
CA GLU A 118 -2.26 -23.08 15.82
C GLU A 118 -3.16 -24.19 15.29
N THR A 119 -3.96 -23.89 14.26
CA THR A 119 -4.83 -24.87 13.61
C THR A 119 -4.01 -26.06 13.08
N ILE A 120 -2.89 -25.81 12.38
CA ILE A 120 -2.02 -26.88 11.88
C ILE A 120 -1.48 -27.73 13.03
N ASN A 121 -1.00 -27.11 14.11
CA ASN A 121 -0.47 -27.83 15.28
C ASN A 121 -1.53 -28.67 16.01
N LEU A 122 -2.81 -28.28 15.96
CA LEU A 122 -3.91 -29.06 16.55
C LEU A 122 -4.28 -30.30 15.71
N TYR A 123 -4.00 -30.27 14.41
CA TYR A 123 -4.26 -31.38 13.49
C TYR A 123 -3.05 -32.30 13.27
N HIS A 124 -1.91 -32.01 13.89
CA HIS A 124 -0.67 -32.74 13.72
C HIS A 124 -0.21 -33.44 15.01
#